data_AF-A0A4R8VAS5-F1
#
_entry.id   AF-A0A4R8VAS5-F1
#
_cell.length_a   1.000
_cell.length_b   1.000
_cell.length_c   1.000
_cell.angle_alpha   90.00
_cell.angle_beta   90.00
_cell.angle_gamma   90.00
#
_symmetry.space_group_name_H-M   'P 1'
#
loop_
_entity.id
_entity.type
_entity.pdbx_description
1 polymer ?
#
loop_
_entity_poly.entity_id
_entity_poly.type
_entity_poly.pdbx_seq_one_letter_code
_entity_poly.pdbx_strand_id
1 'polypeptide(L)'
;MVLKRACLEDEGIKTADLPPGDPEAGFLVDNRETTREELEAATDKCTKQIGEPKISDLSESELRKRYDARISQYDCLTENGLVSGYPPSFDVFVSDYKRSGERILWEPTEGAATTERDGKLMGPTDVCPPSTKTW
;
A
#
# COMPACT_ATOMS: atom_id res chain seq x y z
N MET A 1 -5.92 -1.28 2.29
CA MET A 1 -5.89 -2.44 3.23
C MET A 1 -7.07 -2.49 4.20
N VAL A 2 -7.47 -1.39 4.85
CA VAL A 2 -8.61 -1.37 5.81
C VAL A 2 -9.92 -1.91 5.20
N LEU A 3 -10.25 -1.54 3.96
CA LEU A 3 -11.46 -2.02 3.27
C LEU A 3 -11.44 -3.54 3.01
N LYS A 4 -10.27 -4.10 2.69
CA LYS A 4 -10.12 -5.54 2.43
C LYS A 4 -10.17 -6.35 3.72
N ARG A 5 -9.57 -5.84 4.80
CA ARG A 5 -9.67 -6.44 6.14
C ARG A 5 -11.12 -6.49 6.62
N ALA A 6 -11.80 -5.33 6.60
CA ALA A 6 -13.20 -5.24 7.01
C ALA A 6 -14.09 -6.17 6.18
N CYS A 7 -13.90 -6.23 4.86
CA CYS A 7 -14.66 -7.14 4.02
C CYS A 7 -14.40 -8.62 4.37
N LEU A 8 -13.15 -9.01 4.60
CA LEU A 8 -12.83 -10.38 4.99
C LEU A 8 -13.48 -10.74 6.34
N GLU A 9 -13.47 -9.81 7.30
CA GLU A 9 -14.14 -9.99 8.59
C GLU A 9 -15.67 -10.12 8.43
N ASP A 10 -16.28 -9.35 7.52
CA ASP A 10 -17.71 -9.47 7.18
C ASP A 10 -18.06 -10.81 6.51
N GLU A 11 -17.12 -11.41 5.76
CA GLU A 11 -17.22 -12.76 5.20
C GLU A 11 -16.92 -13.86 6.25
N GLY A 12 -16.68 -13.50 7.51
CA GLY A 12 -16.40 -14.44 8.60
C GLY A 12 -14.94 -14.91 8.68
N ILE A 13 -14.05 -14.30 7.90
CA ILE A 13 -12.61 -14.59 7.92
C ILE A 13 -11.97 -13.79 9.05
N LYS A 14 -11.46 -14.50 10.06
CA LYS A 14 -10.75 -13.85 11.17
C LYS A 14 -9.43 -13.27 10.68
N THR A 15 -9.18 -12.01 11.03
CA THR A 15 -7.89 -11.36 10.78
C THR A 15 -7.21 -10.98 12.08
N ALA A 16 -5.89 -10.90 12.06
CA ALA A 16 -5.10 -10.45 13.19
C ALA A 16 -4.06 -9.44 12.74
N ASP A 17 -3.70 -8.54 13.65
CA ASP A 17 -2.53 -7.70 13.44
C ASP A 17 -1.29 -8.59 13.36
N LEU A 18 -0.36 -8.22 12.48
CA LEU A 18 0.92 -8.88 12.43
C LEU A 18 1.71 -8.61 13.73
N PRO A 19 2.53 -9.57 14.17
CA PRO A 19 3.49 -9.32 15.24
C PRO A 19 4.31 -8.07 14.91
N PRO A 20 4.60 -7.22 15.89
CA PRO A 20 5.41 -6.03 15.66
C PRO A 20 6.78 -6.44 15.11
N GLY A 21 7.09 -6.00 13.89
CA GLY A 21 8.37 -6.31 13.22
C GLY A 21 8.30 -6.52 11.71
N ASP A 22 7.11 -6.61 11.10
CA ASP A 22 6.95 -6.66 9.63
C ASP A 22 6.07 -5.49 9.11
N PRO A 23 6.70 -4.38 8.70
CA PRO A 23 6.05 -3.10 8.38
C PRO A 23 5.24 -3.04 7.09
N GLU A 24 5.57 -3.93 6.16
CA GLU A 24 4.96 -3.97 4.83
C GLU A 24 3.80 -4.96 4.80
N ALA A 25 3.73 -5.84 5.79
CA ALA A 25 2.82 -6.95 5.80
C ALA A 25 1.45 -6.44 6.28
N GLY A 26 0.40 -6.66 5.48
CA GLY A 26 -0.91 -6.09 5.72
C GLY A 26 -1.57 -6.52 7.03
N PHE A 27 -2.19 -7.70 7.02
CA PHE A 27 -2.78 -8.32 8.21
C PHE A 27 -2.69 -9.83 8.04
N LEU A 28 -2.63 -10.56 9.15
CA LEU A 28 -2.72 -12.01 9.12
C LEU A 28 -4.17 -12.41 8.89
N VAL A 29 -4.36 -13.45 8.09
CA VAL A 29 -5.62 -14.19 8.05
C VAL A 29 -5.44 -15.44 8.89
N ASP A 30 -6.31 -15.63 9.88
CA ASP A 30 -6.34 -16.87 10.66
C ASP A 30 -7.06 -17.95 9.85
N ASN A 31 -6.29 -18.92 9.36
CA ASN A 31 -6.78 -20.03 8.55
C ASN A 31 -6.94 -21.34 9.36
N ARG A 32 -6.94 -21.28 10.69
CA ARG A 32 -7.09 -22.48 11.53
C ARG A 32 -8.50 -23.07 11.46
N GLU A 33 -9.51 -22.22 11.27
CA GLU A 33 -10.93 -22.58 11.21
C GLU A 33 -11.54 -22.36 9.81
N THR A 34 -10.72 -21.97 8.84
CA THR A 34 -11.17 -21.59 7.49
C THR A 34 -10.42 -22.42 6.47
N THR A 35 -11.15 -23.10 5.59
CA THR A 35 -10.54 -23.86 4.49
C THR A 35 -9.91 -22.92 3.45
N ARG A 36 -8.99 -23.45 2.65
CA ARG A 36 -8.38 -22.69 1.56
C ARG A 36 -9.42 -22.20 0.55
N GLU A 37 -10.43 -23.01 0.26
CA GLU A 37 -11.51 -22.69 -0.68
C GLU A 37 -12.43 -21.58 -0.16
N GLU A 38 -12.75 -21.56 1.13
CA GLU A 38 -13.52 -20.47 1.75
C GLU A 38 -12.73 -19.16 1.75
N LEU A 39 -11.43 -19.21 2.06
CA LEU A 39 -10.57 -18.03 2.03
C LEU A 39 -10.43 -17.48 0.60
N GLU A 40 -10.22 -18.34 -0.38
CA GLU A 40 -10.17 -17.94 -1.80
C GLU A 40 -11.49 -17.31 -2.22
N ALA A 41 -12.64 -17.91 -1.89
CA ALA A 41 -13.96 -17.37 -2.23
C ALA A 41 -14.24 -16.00 -1.59
N ALA A 42 -13.93 -15.84 -0.29
CA ALA A 42 -14.08 -14.57 0.43
C ALA A 42 -13.15 -13.50 -0.16
N THR A 43 -11.90 -13.85 -0.45
CA THR A 43 -10.92 -12.93 -1.07
C THR A 43 -11.38 -12.48 -2.45
N ASP A 44 -11.91 -13.39 -3.27
CA ASP A 44 -12.45 -13.10 -4.59
C ASP A 44 -13.65 -12.16 -4.51
N LYS A 45 -14.58 -12.44 -3.59
CA LYS A 45 -15.77 -11.62 -3.35
C LYS A 45 -15.39 -10.22 -2.89
N CYS A 46 -14.49 -10.11 -1.93
CA CYS A 46 -14.00 -8.83 -1.44
C CYS A 46 -13.26 -8.05 -2.53
N THR A 47 -12.45 -8.71 -3.34
CA THR A 47 -11.74 -8.06 -4.45
C THR A 47 -12.73 -7.58 -5.53
N LYS A 48 -13.79 -8.33 -5.82
CA LYS A 48 -14.87 -7.91 -6.75
C LYS A 48 -15.70 -6.75 -6.20
N GLN A 49 -15.95 -6.70 -4.90
CA GLN A 49 -16.72 -5.62 -4.27
C GLN A 49 -15.92 -4.33 -4.13
N ILE A 50 -14.65 -4.44 -3.72
CA ILE A 50 -13.77 -3.28 -3.51
C ILE A 50 -13.22 -2.78 -4.86
N GLY A 51 -13.04 -3.69 -5.82
CA GLY A 51 -12.32 -3.44 -7.05
C GLY A 51 -10.81 -3.64 -6.88
N GLU A 52 -10.11 -3.86 -8.00
CA GLU A 52 -8.67 -3.72 -8.04
C GLU A 52 -8.31 -2.22 -8.19
N PRO A 53 -7.24 -1.75 -7.53
CA PRO A 53 -6.74 -0.40 -7.78
C PRO A 53 -6.47 -0.26 -9.27
N LYS A 54 -7.19 0.65 -9.93
CA LYS A 54 -6.98 0.89 -11.35
C LYS A 54 -5.52 1.34 -11.52
N ILE A 55 -4.75 0.64 -12.35
CA ILE A 55 -3.34 0.97 -12.57
C ILE A 55 -2.97 1.22 -14.02
N SER A 56 -3.82 0.82 -14.98
CA SER A 56 -3.68 1.21 -16.39
C SER A 56 -4.67 2.31 -16.75
N ASP A 57 -4.46 2.99 -17.88
CA ASP A 57 -5.41 3.95 -18.47
C ASP A 57 -5.85 5.04 -17.48
N LEU A 58 -4.91 5.48 -16.64
CA LEU A 58 -5.11 6.56 -15.70
C LEU A 58 -5.12 7.90 -16.44
N SER A 59 -6.13 8.73 -16.17
CA SER A 59 -6.14 10.10 -16.67
C SER A 59 -5.01 10.92 -16.05
N GLU A 60 -4.58 11.99 -16.71
CA GLU A 60 -3.58 12.90 -16.16
C GLU A 60 -3.99 13.48 -14.80
N SER A 61 -5.28 13.80 -14.62
CA SER A 61 -5.83 14.24 -13.34
C SER A 61 -5.72 13.20 -12.23
N GLU A 62 -5.82 11.92 -12.57
CA GLU A 62 -5.69 10.82 -11.62
C GLU A 62 -4.21 10.55 -11.30
N LEU A 63 -3.35 10.58 -12.32
CA LEU A 63 -1.90 10.53 -12.15
C LEU A 63 -1.42 11.67 -11.24
N ARG A 64 -1.97 12.88 -11.39
CA ARG A 64 -1.64 14.02 -10.54
C ARG A 64 -2.01 13.79 -9.08
N LYS A 65 -3.24 13.33 -8.80
CA LYS A 65 -3.66 12.99 -7.42
C LYS A 65 -2.77 11.93 -6.80
N ARG A 66 -2.47 10.87 -7.56
CA ARG A 66 -1.62 9.76 -7.12
C ARG A 66 -0.18 10.19 -6.86
N TYR A 67 0.33 11.13 -7.66
CA TYR A 67 1.63 11.75 -7.45
C TYR A 67 1.64 12.62 -6.19
N ASP A 68 0.68 13.53 -6.03
CA ASP A 68 0.60 14.43 -4.86
C ASP A 68 0.48 13.63 -3.54
N ALA A 69 -0.24 12.50 -3.55
CA ALA A 69 -0.32 11.60 -2.41
C ALA A 69 1.03 10.93 -2.09
N ARG A 70 1.81 10.55 -3.11
CA ARG A 70 3.15 9.96 -2.93
C ARG A 70 4.17 10.99 -2.48
N ILE A 71 4.06 12.23 -2.94
CA ILE A 71 4.89 13.34 -2.43
C ILE A 71 4.59 13.58 -0.95
N SER A 72 3.33 13.61 -0.54
CA SER A 72 2.96 13.76 0.87
C SER A 72 3.56 12.65 1.74
N GLN A 73 3.59 11.41 1.24
CA GLN A 73 4.24 10.30 1.93
C GLN A 73 5.77 10.44 1.95
N TYR A 74 6.38 10.85 0.83
CA TYR A 74 7.81 11.12 0.73
C TYR A 74 8.28 12.19 1.72
N ASP A 75 7.51 13.27 1.87
CA ASP A 75 7.81 14.35 2.81
C ASP A 75 7.85 13.82 4.25
N CYS A 76 6.85 13.02 4.64
CA CYS A 76 6.86 12.34 5.93
C CYS A 76 8.09 11.43 6.09
N LEU A 77 8.43 10.63 5.07
CA LEU A 77 9.60 9.73 5.14
C LEU A 77 10.90 10.51 5.30
N THR A 78 11.02 11.66 4.64
CA THR A 78 12.19 12.54 4.71
C THR A 78 12.30 13.20 6.10
N GLU A 79 11.19 13.69 6.65
CA GLU A 79 11.12 14.25 8.01
C GLU A 79 11.53 13.22 9.08
N ASN A 80 11.23 11.95 8.84
CA ASN A 80 11.62 10.85 9.72
C ASN A 80 13.00 10.27 9.40
N GLY A 81 13.74 10.85 8.44
CA GLY A 81 15.09 10.41 8.06
C GLY A 81 15.14 9.02 7.42
N LEU A 82 14.01 8.52 6.91
CA LEU A 82 13.89 7.17 6.35
C LEU A 82 14.27 7.12 4.87
N VAL A 83 14.19 8.25 4.17
CA VAL A 83 14.59 8.38 2.76
C VAL A 83 15.48 9.62 2.59
N SER A 84 16.30 9.61 1.54
CA SER A 84 17.14 10.74 1.17
C SER A 84 17.08 10.99 -0.33
N GLY A 85 17.59 12.14 -0.77
CA GLY A 85 17.58 12.53 -2.17
C GLY A 85 16.41 13.45 -2.52
N TYR A 86 15.91 13.33 -3.74
CA TYR A 86 14.78 14.11 -4.24
C TYR A 86 13.76 13.17 -4.89
N PRO A 87 12.46 13.42 -4.73
CA PRO A 87 11.45 12.66 -5.44
C PRO A 87 11.51 13.01 -6.94
N PRO A 88 11.05 12.12 -7.83
CA PRO A 88 10.92 12.47 -9.25
C PRO A 88 9.95 13.64 -9.43
N SER A 89 10.14 14.46 -10.46
CA SER A 89 9.14 15.44 -10.85
C SER A 89 7.89 14.74 -11.41
N PHE A 90 6.76 15.46 -11.49
CA PHE A 90 5.53 14.92 -12.07
C PHE A 90 5.73 14.42 -13.51
N ASP A 91 6.52 15.14 -14.32
CA ASP A 91 6.80 14.74 -15.70
C ASP A 91 7.60 13.43 -15.77
N VAL A 92 8.58 13.24 -14.87
CA VAL A 92 9.35 12.00 -14.76
C VAL A 92 8.45 10.86 -14.30
N PHE A 93 7.61 11.09 -13.29
CA PHE A 93 6.62 10.13 -12.80
C PHE A 93 5.71 9.62 -13.92
N VAL A 94 5.14 10.53 -14.73
CA VAL A 94 4.27 10.17 -15.86
C VAL A 94 5.07 9.47 -16.97
N SER A 95 6.29 9.93 -17.26
CA SER A 95 7.16 9.32 -18.27
C SER A 95 7.51 7.87 -17.92
N ASP A 96 7.88 7.62 -16.67
CA ASP A 96 8.26 6.30 -16.16
C ASP A 96 7.05 5.35 -16.15
N TYR A 97 5.88 5.83 -15.72
CA TYR A 97 4.62 5.11 -15.79
C TYR A 97 4.31 4.67 -17.24
N LYS A 98 4.40 5.58 -18.21
CA LYS A 98 4.18 5.26 -19.63
C LYS A 98 5.23 4.30 -20.17
N ARG A 99 6.51 4.47 -19.78
CA ARG A 99 7.61 3.58 -20.18
C ARG A 99 7.43 2.16 -19.65
N SER A 100 6.81 1.99 -18.48
CA SER A 100 6.45 0.67 -17.93
C SER A 100 5.31 -0.03 -18.69
N GLY A 101 4.73 0.62 -19.70
CA GLY A 101 3.51 0.15 -20.34
C GLY A 101 2.28 0.32 -19.44
N GLU A 102 2.27 1.36 -18.60
CA GLU A 102 1.17 1.69 -17.71
C GLU A 102 0.88 0.63 -16.63
N ARG A 103 1.96 0.14 -16.01
CA ARG A 103 1.89 -0.97 -15.03
C ARG A 103 2.49 -0.63 -13.68
N ILE A 104 3.42 0.32 -13.64
CA ILE A 104 4.23 0.62 -12.44
C ILE A 104 4.18 2.12 -12.20
N LEU A 105 3.79 2.50 -10.99
CA LEU A 105 3.94 3.85 -10.46
C LEU A 105 5.15 3.86 -9.54
N TRP A 106 5.91 4.94 -9.54
CA TRP A 106 6.97 5.15 -8.55
C TRP A 106 6.38 5.09 -7.13
N GLU A 107 7.09 4.48 -6.20
CA GLU A 107 6.70 4.42 -4.79
C GLU A 107 7.75 5.11 -3.92
N PRO A 108 7.35 6.01 -3.00
CA PRO A 108 8.29 6.76 -2.15
C PRO A 108 8.97 5.88 -1.10
N THR A 109 8.42 4.69 -0.84
CA THR A 109 9.00 3.69 0.06
C THR A 109 10.07 2.84 -0.62
N GLU A 110 10.21 2.91 -1.96
CA GLU A 110 11.24 2.19 -2.69
C GLU A 110 12.63 2.71 -2.29
N GLY A 111 13.35 1.93 -1.49
CA GLY A 111 14.66 2.31 -0.93
C GLY A 111 14.61 3.07 0.39
N ALA A 112 13.44 3.18 1.04
CA ALA A 112 13.33 3.75 2.38
C ALA A 112 13.80 2.74 3.45
N ALA A 113 14.49 3.24 4.48
CA ALA A 113 15.02 2.45 5.58
C ALA A 113 13.94 2.09 6.61
N THR A 114 14.18 1.00 7.34
CA THR A 114 13.46 0.69 8.58
C THR A 114 14.06 1.46 9.77
N THR A 115 13.26 1.69 10.80
CA THR A 115 13.67 2.38 12.04
C THR A 115 13.17 1.62 13.26
N GLU A 116 13.88 1.72 14.38
CA GLU A 116 13.40 1.19 15.65
C GLU A 116 12.69 2.30 16.46
N ARG A 117 11.50 1.99 17.00
CA ARG A 117 10.78 2.85 17.97
C ARG A 117 10.20 1.98 19.07
N ASP A 118 10.41 2.37 20.33
CA ASP A 118 9.93 1.62 21.51
C ASP A 118 10.32 0.13 21.50
N GLY A 119 11.52 -0.19 21.00
CA GLY A 119 12.03 -1.56 20.88
C GLY A 119 11.36 -2.40 19.80
N LYS A 120 10.63 -1.77 18.87
CA LYS A 120 9.99 -2.43 17.72
C LYS A 120 10.59 -1.91 16.42
N LEU A 121 10.91 -2.82 15.52
CA LEU A 121 11.27 -2.48 14.15
C LEU A 121 10.00 -2.03 13.41
N MET A 122 10.02 -0.80 12.91
CA MET A 122 8.97 -0.17 12.11
C MET A 122 9.55 0.15 10.75
N GLY A 123 8.73 0.05 9.72
CA GLY A 123 9.16 0.34 8.36
C GLY A 123 8.48 1.56 7.79
N PRO A 124 8.80 1.88 6.54
CA PRO A 124 8.40 3.13 5.91
C PRO A 124 6.88 3.36 5.96
N THR A 125 6.09 2.31 5.73
CA THR A 125 4.63 2.34 5.72
C THR A 125 4.00 2.38 7.11
N ASP A 126 4.67 1.90 8.15
CA ASP A 126 4.18 2.04 9.54
C ASP A 126 4.33 3.47 10.04
N VAL A 127 5.46 4.08 9.70
CA VAL A 127 5.79 5.45 10.15
C VAL A 127 5.05 6.48 9.30
N CYS A 128 4.98 6.24 7.99
CA CYS A 128 4.38 7.12 7.00
C CYS A 128 3.42 6.32 6.09
N PRO A 129 2.18 6.05 6.54
CA PRO A 129 1.24 5.23 5.79
C PRO A 129 0.78 5.89 4.49
N PRO A 130 0.54 5.10 3.42
CA PRO A 130 0.06 5.63 2.16
C PRO A 130 -1.37 6.14 2.27
N SER A 131 -1.71 7.17 1.47
CA SER A 131 -3.09 7.67 1.40
C SER A 131 -4.01 6.64 0.77
N THR A 132 -5.09 6.29 1.49
CA THR A 132 -6.14 5.39 0.98
C THR A 132 -7.10 6.07 -0.01
N LYS A 133 -6.97 7.38 -0.23
CA LYS A 133 -7.88 8.18 -1.08
C LYS A 133 -7.54 8.13 -2.57
N THR A 134 -6.43 7.49 -2.94
CA THR A 134 -5.93 7.44 -4.32
C THR A 134 -5.71 6.01 -4.80
N TRP A 135 -6.40 5.05 -4.18
CA TRP A 135 -6.42 3.63 -4.56
C TRP A 135 -7.49 3.38 -5.61
#